data_AF-A0A1E5LJP8-F1
#
_entry.id   AF-A0A1E5LJP8-F1
#
_cell.length_a   1.000
_cell.length_b   1.000
_cell.length_c   1.000
_cell.angle_alpha   90.00
_cell.angle_beta   90.00
_cell.angle_gamma   90.00
#
_symmetry.space_group_name_H-M   'P 1'
#
loop_
_entity.id
_entity.type
_entity.pdbx_description
1 polymer ?
#
loop_
_entity_poly.entity_id
_entity_poly.type
_entity_poly.pdbx_seq_one_letter_code
_entity_poly.pdbx_strand_id
1 'polypeptide(L)'
;MRKKDSRKFIILKSFFIVVLVVSSFLTIISLMNNVVPSLIVNELQIVDVFLTKVTIIFSIAAIALLLFRKLWMPIRKDQNNVSNIMRKSWLFLKKRHVLFGWITAAAATAHSVYFLVFLPEQMDVVVSGSIVAIIMIILVILGQYLNNKTKLNPLIGKVHLWLGVIFFISLMYHFVDSHG
;
A
#
# COMPACT_ATOMS: atom_id res chain seq x y z
N MET A 1 -8.66 -7.65 28.84
CA MET A 1 -7.82 -7.09 27.74
C MET A 1 -8.39 -7.27 26.31
N ARG A 2 -9.73 -7.39 26.11
CA ARG A 2 -10.35 -7.81 24.81
C ARG A 2 -10.96 -6.70 23.92
N LYS A 3 -11.26 -5.51 24.46
CA LYS A 3 -12.07 -4.46 23.76
C LYS A 3 -11.28 -3.54 22.81
N LYS A 4 -9.95 -3.53 22.86
CA LYS A 4 -9.11 -2.59 22.07
C LYS A 4 -8.68 -3.20 20.73
N ASP A 5 -8.52 -4.52 20.69
CA ASP A 5 -8.20 -5.26 19.46
C ASP A 5 -9.43 -5.45 18.57
N SER A 6 -10.63 -5.60 19.16
CA SER A 6 -11.87 -5.64 18.37
C SER A 6 -12.14 -4.33 17.61
N ARG A 7 -11.87 -3.17 18.24
CA ARG A 7 -12.06 -1.86 17.59
C ARG A 7 -11.10 -1.63 16.42
N LYS A 8 -9.83 -2.04 16.54
CA LYS A 8 -8.88 -1.97 15.41
C LYS A 8 -9.30 -2.86 14.26
N PHE A 9 -9.78 -4.07 14.56
CA PHE A 9 -10.27 -5.00 13.55
C PHE A 9 -11.53 -4.48 12.85
N ILE A 10 -12.44 -3.85 13.60
CA ILE A 10 -13.63 -3.18 13.04
C ILE A 10 -13.23 -2.03 12.11
N ILE A 11 -12.33 -1.15 12.53
CA ILE A 11 -11.87 -0.03 11.69
C ILE A 11 -11.22 -0.53 10.40
N LEU A 12 -10.41 -1.58 10.49
CA LEU A 12 -9.76 -2.18 9.33
C LEU A 12 -10.76 -2.84 8.38
N LYS A 13 -11.74 -3.55 8.93
CA LYS A 13 -12.82 -4.18 8.17
C LYS A 13 -13.72 -3.13 7.52
N SER A 14 -14.04 -2.06 8.23
CA SER A 14 -14.78 -0.91 7.70
C SER A 14 -14.01 -0.21 6.58
N PHE A 15 -12.70 0.00 6.74
CA PHE A 15 -11.85 0.57 5.69
C PHE A 15 -11.82 -0.34 4.45
N PHE A 16 -11.62 -1.64 4.63
CA PHE A 16 -11.67 -2.60 3.53
C PHE A 16 -13.02 -2.62 2.82
N ILE A 17 -14.13 -2.56 3.57
CA ILE A 17 -15.48 -2.45 3.00
C ILE A 17 -15.63 -1.16 2.21
N VAL A 18 -15.13 -0.02 2.72
CA VAL A 18 -15.18 1.26 1.98
C VAL A 18 -14.38 1.15 0.68
N VAL A 19 -13.18 0.59 0.71
CA VAL A 19 -12.37 0.37 -0.49
C VAL A 19 -13.10 -0.52 -1.48
N LEU A 20 -13.65 -1.63 -1.02
CA LEU A 20 -14.38 -2.57 -1.87
C LEU A 20 -15.63 -1.93 -2.47
N VAL A 21 -16.39 -1.16 -1.69
CA VAL A 21 -17.57 -0.42 -2.16
C VAL A 21 -17.16 0.65 -3.17
N VAL A 22 -16.14 1.45 -2.89
CA VAL A 22 -15.64 2.48 -3.81
C VAL A 22 -15.13 1.85 -5.11
N SER A 23 -14.35 0.78 -5.03
CA SER A 23 -13.87 0.03 -6.20
C SER A 23 -15.03 -0.56 -7.00
N SER A 24 -16.02 -1.20 -6.36
CA SER A 24 -17.20 -1.71 -7.04
C SER A 24 -18.04 -0.61 -7.66
N PHE A 25 -18.19 0.55 -7.00
CA PHE A 25 -18.93 1.69 -7.53
C PHE A 25 -18.22 2.28 -8.76
N LEU A 26 -16.90 2.41 -8.70
CA LEU A 26 -16.06 2.78 -9.85
C LEU A 26 -16.20 1.77 -11.00
N THR A 27 -16.24 0.46 -10.72
CA THR A 27 -16.49 -0.59 -11.73
C THR A 27 -17.93 -0.60 -12.28
N ILE A 28 -18.93 -0.11 -11.53
CA ILE A 28 -20.30 0.03 -12.04
C ILE A 28 -20.41 1.26 -12.95
N ILE A 29 -19.89 2.41 -12.51
CA ILE A 29 -19.83 3.64 -13.31
C ILE A 29 -19.04 3.41 -14.61
N SER A 30 -17.95 2.66 -14.50
CA SER A 30 -17.16 2.12 -15.61
C SER A 30 -17.96 1.38 -16.67
N LEU A 31 -18.77 0.40 -16.26
CA LEU A 31 -19.58 -0.41 -17.18
C LEU A 31 -20.63 0.43 -17.90
N MET A 32 -20.92 1.63 -17.37
CA MET A 32 -21.78 2.64 -17.98
C MET A 32 -20.98 3.66 -18.81
N ASN A 33 -19.75 3.34 -19.27
CA ASN A 33 -18.79 4.24 -19.95
C ASN A 33 -19.37 5.09 -21.10
N ASN A 34 -20.50 4.70 -21.69
CA ASN A 34 -21.21 5.48 -22.70
C ASN A 34 -22.02 6.67 -22.12
N VAL A 35 -22.00 6.89 -20.80
CA VAL A 35 -22.87 7.85 -20.09
C VAL A 35 -22.07 8.83 -19.20
N VAL A 36 -20.75 8.63 -19.04
CA VAL A 36 -19.94 9.43 -18.11
C VAL A 36 -19.44 10.70 -18.81
N PRO A 37 -19.84 11.91 -18.36
CA PRO A 37 -19.37 13.16 -18.94
C PRO A 37 -17.85 13.33 -18.80
N SER A 38 -17.21 13.95 -19.79
CA SER A 38 -15.76 14.24 -19.79
C SER A 38 -15.26 15.00 -18.55
N LEU A 39 -16.14 15.80 -17.95
CA LEU A 39 -15.87 16.55 -16.73
C LEU A 39 -15.63 15.62 -15.52
N ILE A 40 -16.30 14.47 -15.45
CA ILE A 40 -16.10 13.45 -14.40
C ILE A 40 -14.76 12.72 -14.59
N VAL A 41 -14.37 12.47 -15.84
CA VAL A 41 -13.09 11.80 -16.15
C VAL A 41 -11.90 12.65 -15.70
N ASN A 42 -11.94 13.97 -15.89
CA ASN A 42 -10.89 14.88 -15.42
C ASN A 42 -10.74 14.89 -13.88
N GLU A 43 -11.84 14.88 -13.15
CA GLU A 43 -11.82 14.79 -11.68
C GLU A 43 -11.23 13.45 -11.20
N LEU A 44 -11.59 12.35 -11.87
CA LEU A 44 -11.04 11.03 -11.57
C LEU A 44 -9.52 10.96 -11.82
N GLN A 45 -9.02 11.64 -12.85
CA GLN A 45 -7.58 11.72 -13.13
C GLN A 45 -6.82 12.43 -11.99
N ILE A 46 -7.38 13.52 -11.43
CA ILE A 46 -6.76 14.22 -10.29
C ILE A 46 -6.69 13.30 -9.07
N VAL A 47 -7.78 12.57 -8.80
CA VAL A 47 -7.83 11.59 -7.71
C VAL A 47 -6.80 10.50 -7.93
N ASP A 48 -6.67 9.99 -9.15
CA ASP A 48 -5.69 8.94 -9.50
C ASP A 48 -4.24 9.37 -9.25
N VAL A 49 -3.87 10.58 -9.68
CA VAL A 49 -2.53 11.15 -9.41
C VAL A 49 -2.27 11.27 -7.91
N PHE A 50 -3.28 11.66 -7.13
CA PHE A 50 -3.18 11.72 -5.67
C PHE A 50 -2.97 10.32 -5.07
N LEU A 51 -3.74 9.31 -5.51
CA LEU A 51 -3.62 7.93 -5.05
C LEU A 51 -2.25 7.31 -5.40
N THR A 52 -1.71 7.64 -6.57
CA THR A 52 -0.37 7.22 -6.98
C THR A 52 0.69 7.78 -6.02
N LYS A 53 0.63 9.09 -5.70
CA LYS A 53 1.54 9.71 -4.73
C LYS A 53 1.43 9.09 -3.34
N VAL A 54 0.21 8.81 -2.88
CA VAL A 54 -0.05 8.13 -1.61
C VAL A 54 0.62 6.74 -1.58
N THR A 55 0.45 5.96 -2.65
CA THR A 55 1.04 4.62 -2.81
C THR A 55 2.56 4.69 -2.72
N ILE A 56 3.19 5.62 -3.41
CA ILE A 56 4.66 5.81 -3.42
C ILE A 56 5.16 6.21 -2.03
N ILE A 57 4.56 7.23 -1.40
CA ILE A 57 5.00 7.74 -0.09
C ILE A 57 4.98 6.63 0.97
N PHE A 58 3.89 5.85 1.04
CA PHE A 58 3.78 4.79 2.03
C PHE A 58 4.65 3.58 1.71
N SER A 59 4.93 3.31 0.43
CA SER A 59 5.90 2.29 0.01
C SER A 59 7.33 2.66 0.41
N ILE A 60 7.72 3.93 0.21
CA ILE A 60 8.99 4.47 0.70
C ILE A 60 9.08 4.38 2.22
N ALA A 61 8.01 4.74 2.95
CA ALA A 61 7.96 4.62 4.40
C ALA A 61 8.16 3.17 4.89
N ALA A 62 7.64 2.18 4.15
CA ALA A 62 7.83 0.77 4.44
C ALA A 62 9.29 0.31 4.22
N ILE A 63 9.96 0.75 3.14
CA ILE A 63 11.38 0.48 2.91
C ILE A 63 12.28 1.21 3.92
N ALA A 64 11.93 2.45 4.28
CA ALA A 64 12.62 3.19 5.33
C ALA A 64 12.59 2.42 6.65
N LEU A 65 11.47 1.80 7.02
CA LEU A 65 11.37 0.94 8.21
C LEU A 65 12.37 -0.22 8.17
N LEU A 66 12.58 -0.78 6.98
CA LEU A 66 13.49 -1.88 6.67
C LEU A 66 14.96 -1.45 6.87
N LEU A 67 15.34 -0.32 6.27
CA LEU A 67 16.68 0.26 6.37
C LEU A 67 16.99 0.73 7.81
N PHE A 68 16.05 1.40 8.47
CA PHE A 68 16.20 1.86 9.85
C PHE A 68 16.50 0.69 10.81
N ARG A 69 15.89 -0.48 10.61
CA ARG A 69 16.17 -1.65 11.44
C ARG A 69 17.63 -2.12 11.29
N LYS A 70 18.17 -2.12 10.06
CA LYS A 70 19.51 -2.66 9.77
C LYS A 70 20.62 -1.68 10.16
N LEU A 71 20.42 -0.39 9.88
CA LEU A 71 21.41 0.66 10.12
C LEU A 71 21.46 1.13 11.58
N TRP A 72 20.35 1.04 12.33
CA TRP A 72 20.26 1.68 13.66
C TRP A 72 20.33 0.73 14.85
N MET A 73 20.16 -0.58 14.66
CA MET A 73 20.41 -1.58 15.71
C MET A 73 21.81 -1.46 16.37
N PRO A 74 22.90 -1.08 15.66
CA PRO A 74 24.22 -0.86 16.26
C PRO A 74 24.34 0.42 17.10
N ILE A 75 23.61 1.49 16.74
CA ILE A 75 23.73 2.84 17.33
C ILE A 75 22.93 2.98 18.64
N ARG A 76 22.15 1.94 18.98
CA ARG A 76 21.32 1.81 20.18
C ARG A 76 22.06 1.95 21.52
N LYS A 77 23.40 1.98 21.50
CA LYS A 77 24.24 2.16 22.69
C LYS A 77 24.34 3.61 23.17
N ASP A 78 24.03 4.60 22.32
CA ASP A 78 24.12 6.01 22.68
C ASP A 78 22.72 6.58 23.04
N GLN A 79 22.61 7.17 24.24
CA GLN A 79 21.37 7.72 24.81
C GLN A 79 21.17 9.22 24.52
N ASN A 80 21.82 9.75 23.49
CA ASN A 80 21.67 11.15 23.10
C ASN A 80 20.24 11.49 22.58
N ASN A 81 19.91 12.79 22.53
CA ASN A 81 18.58 13.28 22.12
C ASN A 81 18.19 12.84 20.70
N VAL A 82 19.15 12.78 19.78
CA VAL A 82 18.92 12.37 18.37
C VAL A 82 18.50 10.91 18.30
N SER A 83 19.20 10.02 19.01
CA SER A 83 18.87 8.59 19.14
C SER A 83 17.44 8.39 19.68
N ASN A 84 17.01 9.23 20.63
CA ASN A 84 15.67 9.16 21.20
C ASN A 84 14.57 9.60 20.20
N ILE A 85 14.80 10.69 19.45
CA ILE A 85 13.87 11.13 18.39
C ILE A 85 13.75 10.07 17.29
N MET A 86 14.88 9.56 16.79
CA MET A 86 14.90 8.53 15.75
C MET A 86 14.20 7.25 16.21
N ARG A 87 14.40 6.83 17.46
CA ARG A 87 13.69 5.70 18.07
C ARG A 87 12.18 5.92 18.10
N LYS A 88 11.72 7.12 18.49
CA LYS A 88 10.29 7.46 18.50
C LYS A 88 9.68 7.40 17.11
N SER A 89 10.36 7.97 16.10
CA SER A 89 9.94 7.92 14.70
C SER A 89 9.87 6.48 14.18
N TRP A 90 10.89 5.67 14.46
CA TRP A 90 10.89 4.25 14.07
C TRP A 90 9.76 3.46 14.73
N LEU A 91 9.53 3.66 16.03
CA LEU A 91 8.42 3.01 16.75
C LEU A 91 7.05 3.44 16.19
N PHE A 92 6.92 4.71 15.79
CA PHE A 92 5.72 5.22 15.13
C PHE A 92 5.48 4.50 13.80
N LEU A 93 6.48 4.48 12.91
CA LEU A 93 6.39 3.79 11.62
C LEU A 93 6.09 2.31 11.79
N LYS A 94 6.80 1.62 12.70
CA LYS A 94 6.59 0.20 12.99
C LYS A 94 5.16 -0.08 13.46
N LYS A 95 4.64 0.74 14.37
CA LYS A 95 3.30 0.56 14.95
C LYS A 95 2.20 0.83 13.93
N ARG A 96 2.46 1.67 12.92
CA ARG A 96 1.50 2.06 11.90
C ARG A 96 1.70 1.34 10.56
N HIS A 97 2.75 0.54 10.39
CA HIS A 97 3.06 -0.16 9.15
C HIS A 97 1.88 -0.96 8.57
N VAL A 98 1.11 -1.66 9.42
CA VAL A 98 -0.09 -2.38 8.97
C VAL A 98 -1.11 -1.41 8.36
N LEU A 99 -1.37 -0.26 9.00
CA LEU A 99 -2.27 0.76 8.46
C LEU A 99 -1.76 1.31 7.13
N PHE A 100 -0.45 1.58 7.02
CA PHE A 100 0.14 2.04 5.76
C PHE A 100 -0.02 1.01 4.65
N GLY A 101 0.19 -0.27 4.93
CA GLY A 101 -0.05 -1.35 3.97
C GLY A 101 -1.49 -1.37 3.45
N TRP A 102 -2.48 -1.13 4.33
CA TRP A 102 -3.88 -1.01 3.90
C TRP A 102 -4.15 0.23 3.05
N ILE A 103 -3.59 1.39 3.42
CA ILE A 103 -3.73 2.62 2.63
C ILE A 103 -3.11 2.43 1.24
N THR A 104 -1.92 1.85 1.16
CA THR A 104 -1.25 1.51 -0.11
C THR A 104 -2.12 0.55 -0.93
N ALA A 105 -2.65 -0.51 -0.33
CA ALA A 105 -3.50 -1.47 -1.03
C ALA A 105 -4.79 -0.85 -1.59
N ALA A 106 -5.43 0.01 -0.79
CA ALA A 106 -6.60 0.76 -1.20
C ALA A 106 -6.32 1.68 -2.39
N ALA A 107 -5.25 2.48 -2.27
CA ALA A 107 -4.90 3.45 -3.30
C ALA A 107 -4.50 2.78 -4.61
N ALA A 108 -3.68 1.73 -4.55
CA ALA A 108 -3.30 0.96 -5.72
C ALA A 108 -4.49 0.23 -6.37
N THR A 109 -5.44 -0.31 -5.58
CA THR A 109 -6.64 -0.95 -6.14
C THR A 109 -7.51 0.07 -6.87
N ALA A 110 -7.73 1.24 -6.29
CA ALA A 110 -8.49 2.31 -6.94
C ALA A 110 -7.80 2.80 -8.23
N HIS A 111 -6.47 2.93 -8.21
CA HIS A 111 -5.67 3.25 -9.40
C HIS A 111 -5.80 2.19 -10.50
N SER A 112 -5.68 0.90 -10.16
CA SER A 112 -5.85 -0.19 -11.12
C SER A 112 -7.25 -0.20 -11.74
N VAL A 113 -8.30 0.03 -10.94
CA VAL A 113 -9.67 0.13 -11.45
C VAL A 113 -9.82 1.34 -12.38
N TYR A 114 -9.24 2.49 -12.05
CA TYR A 114 -9.29 3.66 -12.92
C TYR A 114 -8.67 3.38 -14.30
N PHE A 115 -7.46 2.83 -14.33
CA PHE A 115 -6.75 2.53 -15.58
C PHE A 115 -7.47 1.49 -16.46
N LEU A 116 -7.89 0.37 -15.87
CA LEU A 116 -8.56 -0.71 -16.62
C LEU A 116 -9.88 -0.28 -17.26
N VAL A 117 -10.49 0.78 -16.73
CA VAL A 117 -11.82 1.24 -17.11
C VAL A 117 -11.77 2.45 -18.03
N PHE A 118 -11.06 3.49 -17.61
CA PHE A 118 -11.17 4.82 -18.19
C PHE A 118 -10.04 5.10 -19.18
N LEU A 119 -8.97 4.29 -19.17
CA LEU A 119 -7.82 4.43 -20.05
C LEU A 119 -7.50 3.11 -20.78
N PRO A 120 -8.48 2.50 -21.49
CA PRO A 120 -8.26 1.24 -22.20
C PRO A 120 -7.24 1.37 -23.34
N GLU A 121 -6.95 2.58 -23.81
CA GLU A 121 -5.93 2.80 -24.85
C GLU A 121 -4.49 2.73 -24.30
N GLN A 122 -4.30 2.75 -22.97
CA GLN A 122 -3.00 2.71 -22.30
C GLN A 122 -2.66 1.31 -21.76
N MET A 123 -3.13 0.25 -22.44
CA MET A 123 -2.98 -1.15 -22.00
C MET A 123 -1.52 -1.63 -21.91
N ASP A 124 -0.59 -1.00 -22.62
CA ASP A 124 0.83 -1.39 -22.57
C ASP A 124 1.41 -1.26 -21.15
N VAL A 125 0.97 -0.23 -20.42
CA VAL A 125 1.36 0.06 -19.03
C VAL A 125 0.62 -0.84 -18.02
N VAL A 126 -0.46 -1.50 -18.43
CA VAL A 126 -1.28 -2.37 -17.57
C VAL A 126 -0.54 -3.65 -17.22
N VAL A 127 0.37 -4.13 -18.07
CA VAL A 127 1.15 -5.35 -17.80
C VAL A 127 2.07 -5.14 -16.60
N SER A 128 2.86 -4.06 -16.59
CA SER A 128 3.75 -3.72 -15.47
C SER A 128 2.96 -3.44 -14.19
N GLY A 129 1.81 -2.76 -14.29
CA GLY A 129 0.90 -2.51 -13.17
C GLY A 129 0.27 -3.79 -12.58
N SER A 130 -0.09 -4.75 -13.43
CA SER A 130 -0.68 -6.04 -13.01
C SER A 130 0.31 -6.87 -12.19
N ILE A 131 1.58 -6.88 -12.57
CA ILE A 131 2.65 -7.54 -11.80
C ILE A 131 2.76 -6.93 -10.40
N VAL A 132 2.77 -5.59 -10.30
CA VAL A 132 2.82 -4.86 -9.02
C VAL A 132 1.61 -5.19 -8.15
N ALA A 133 0.41 -5.22 -8.74
CA ALA A 133 -0.83 -5.53 -8.04
C ALA A 133 -0.85 -6.96 -7.48
N ILE A 134 -0.36 -7.96 -8.23
CA ILE A 134 -0.26 -9.35 -7.78
C ILE A 134 0.68 -9.45 -6.57
N ILE A 135 1.85 -8.83 -6.63
CA ILE A 135 2.82 -8.86 -5.51
C ILE A 135 2.21 -8.19 -4.28
N MET A 136 1.51 -7.07 -4.46
CA MET A 136 0.82 -6.36 -3.38
C MET A 136 -0.24 -7.23 -2.69
N ILE A 137 -1.06 -7.95 -3.45
CA ILE A 137 -2.08 -8.85 -2.90
C ILE A 137 -1.43 -9.91 -2.00
N ILE A 138 -0.35 -10.53 -2.48
CA ILE A 138 0.41 -11.52 -1.70
C ILE A 138 0.97 -10.86 -0.42
N LEU A 139 1.52 -9.65 -0.52
CA LEU A 139 2.03 -8.90 0.63
C LEU A 139 0.96 -8.61 1.69
N VAL A 140 -0.23 -8.20 1.27
CA VAL A 140 -1.36 -7.93 2.18
C VAL A 140 -1.81 -9.20 2.88
N ILE A 141 -1.93 -10.32 2.14
CA ILE A 141 -2.31 -11.63 2.71
C ILE A 141 -1.28 -12.07 3.75
N LEU A 142 0.01 -12.03 3.42
CA LEU A 142 1.08 -12.42 4.34
C LEU A 142 1.18 -11.46 5.53
N GLY A 143 1.03 -10.15 5.31
CA GLY A 143 1.05 -9.13 6.36
C GLY A 143 -0.10 -9.33 7.36
N GLN A 144 -1.30 -9.64 6.85
CA GLN A 144 -2.46 -9.95 7.68
C GLN A 144 -2.29 -11.26 8.45
N TYR A 145 -1.74 -12.29 7.81
CA TYR A 145 -1.41 -13.55 8.47
C TYR A 145 -0.42 -13.33 9.63
N LEU A 146 0.65 -12.57 9.40
CA LEU A 146 1.67 -12.24 10.39
C LEU A 146 1.11 -11.38 11.54
N ASN A 147 0.16 -10.49 11.25
CA ASN A 147 -0.48 -9.64 12.26
C ASN A 147 -1.40 -10.43 13.21
N ASN A 148 -2.04 -11.50 12.73
CA ASN A 148 -3.03 -12.26 13.50
C ASN A 148 -2.45 -13.43 14.31
N LYS A 149 -1.20 -13.85 14.05
CA LYS A 149 -0.56 -14.97 14.74
C LYS A 149 0.28 -14.49 15.93
N THR A 150 0.08 -15.13 17.10
CA THR A 150 0.84 -14.86 18.34
C THR A 150 2.28 -15.33 18.30
N LYS A 151 2.60 -16.35 17.47
CA LYS A 151 3.98 -16.78 17.17
C LYS A 151 4.30 -16.45 15.72
N LEU A 152 5.25 -15.53 15.51
CA LEU A 152 5.79 -15.23 14.19
C LEU A 152 6.59 -16.43 13.67
N ASN A 153 6.19 -16.99 12.53
CA ASN A 153 7.06 -17.88 11.78
C ASN A 153 8.17 -17.02 11.11
N PRO A 154 9.44 -17.19 11.50
CA PRO A 154 10.53 -16.36 10.98
C PRO A 154 10.73 -16.51 9.47
N LEU A 155 10.38 -17.66 8.89
CA LEU A 155 10.43 -17.87 7.45
C LEU A 155 9.42 -16.99 6.71
N ILE A 156 8.16 -16.96 7.18
CA ILE A 156 7.10 -16.13 6.60
C ILE A 156 7.45 -14.64 6.72
N GLY A 157 8.04 -14.23 7.85
CA GLY A 157 8.57 -12.88 8.02
C GLY A 157 9.67 -12.51 7.02
N LYS A 158 10.59 -13.44 6.70
CA LYS A 158 11.61 -13.25 5.66
C LYS A 158 10.99 -13.16 4.26
N VAL A 159 10.02 -14.01 3.95
CA VAL A 159 9.31 -13.98 2.66
C VAL A 159 8.58 -12.65 2.47
N HIS A 160 7.83 -12.19 3.48
CA HIS A 160 7.16 -10.89 3.44
C HIS A 160 8.15 -9.74 3.25
N LEU A 161 9.32 -9.81 3.90
CA LEU A 161 10.39 -8.83 3.72
C LEU A 161 10.88 -8.76 2.27
N TRP A 162 11.24 -9.90 1.69
CA TRP A 162 11.76 -9.97 0.33
C TRP A 162 10.71 -9.58 -0.71
N LEU A 163 9.45 -10.02 -0.53
CA LEU A 163 8.34 -9.55 -1.35
C LEU A 163 8.16 -8.04 -1.25
N GLY A 164 8.38 -7.43 -0.08
CA GLY A 164 8.32 -5.97 0.08
C GLY A 164 9.39 -5.25 -0.74
N VAL A 165 10.60 -5.82 -0.81
CA VAL A 165 11.68 -5.30 -1.66
C VAL A 165 11.33 -5.45 -3.14
N ILE A 166 10.86 -6.63 -3.56
CA ILE A 166 10.44 -6.89 -4.94
C ILE A 166 9.30 -5.94 -5.34
N PHE A 167 8.29 -5.79 -4.49
CA PHE A 167 7.19 -4.86 -4.70
C PHE A 167 7.68 -3.43 -4.92
N PHE A 168 8.59 -2.94 -4.09
CA PHE A 168 9.14 -1.60 -4.26
C PHE A 168 9.87 -1.43 -5.60
N ILE A 169 10.70 -2.40 -5.99
CA ILE A 169 11.41 -2.37 -7.29
C ILE A 169 10.41 -2.38 -8.45
N SER A 170 9.42 -3.29 -8.42
CA SER A 170 8.39 -3.37 -9.44
C SER A 170 7.54 -2.10 -9.51
N LEU A 171 7.21 -1.49 -8.36
CA LEU A 171 6.46 -0.24 -8.30
C LEU A 171 7.27 0.92 -8.93
N MET A 172 8.58 1.00 -8.66
CA MET A 172 9.43 2.01 -9.30
C MET A 172 9.55 1.79 -10.81
N TYR A 173 9.69 0.54 -11.24
CA TYR A 173 9.68 0.20 -12.66
C TYR A 173 8.36 0.63 -13.33
N HIS A 174 7.22 0.26 -12.76
CA HIS A 174 5.91 0.66 -13.28
C HIS A 174 5.71 2.18 -13.27
N PHE A 175 6.23 2.89 -12.26
CA PHE A 175 6.18 4.35 -12.23
C PHE A 175 6.96 4.98 -13.37
N VAL A 176 8.14 4.45 -13.71
CA VAL A 176 8.92 4.91 -14.86
C VAL A 176 8.22 4.56 -16.18
N ASP A 177 7.73 3.33 -16.31
CA ASP A 177 7.02 2.81 -17.49
C ASP A 177 5.71 3.56 -17.79
N SER A 178 5.01 4.06 -16.75
CA SER A 178 3.77 4.82 -16.89
C SER A 178 3.96 6.31 -17.22
N HIS A 179 5.19 6.82 -17.13
CA HIS A 179 5.50 8.25 -17.30
C HIS A 179 6.61 8.52 -18.34
N GLY A 180 7.12 7.48 -19.01
CA GLY A 180 8.13 7.55 -20.07
C GLY A 180 7.53 7.31 -21.44
#